data_AF-A0A328RDC6-F1
#
_entry.id   AF-A0A328RDC6-F1
#
_cell.length_a   1.000
_cell.length_b   1.000
_cell.length_c   1.000
_cell.angle_alpha   90.00
_cell.angle_beta   90.00
_cell.angle_gamma   90.00
#
_symmetry.space_group_name_H-M   'P 1'
#
loop_
_entity.id
_entity.type
_entity.pdbx_description
1 polymer ?
#
loop_
_entity_poly.entity_id
_entity_poly.type
_entity_poly.pdbx_seq_one_letter_code
_entity_poly.pdbx_strand_id
1 'polypeptide(L)'
;MKKTRLGFTLMEMLIVVTIIAILAAIVLPRFIISSAQAKSSVYSAERQTINSQLELFYFTYGVYPSAMTDQGWSIAGASYLDYWPEGVPTSDVHGVSWDDTYDSSLGRIP
;
A
#
# COMPACT_ATOMS: atom_id res chain seq x y z
N MET A 1 -19.40 57.51 -18.69
CA MET A 1 -19.25 57.16 -17.26
C MET A 1 -18.06 56.21 -17.12
N LYS A 2 -16.95 56.65 -16.50
CA LYS A 2 -15.74 55.82 -16.33
C LYS A 2 -15.96 54.88 -15.13
N LYS A 3 -16.05 53.56 -15.38
CA LYS A 3 -16.08 52.57 -14.30
C LYS A 3 -14.71 52.54 -13.61
N THR A 4 -14.65 52.89 -12.33
CA THR A 4 -13.48 52.68 -11.48
C THR A 4 -13.26 51.17 -11.34
N ARG A 5 -12.11 50.68 -11.80
CA ARG A 5 -11.67 49.31 -11.53
C ARG A 5 -11.03 49.31 -10.14
N LEU A 6 -11.67 48.63 -9.18
CA LEU A 6 -11.08 48.34 -7.88
C LEU A 6 -10.00 47.27 -8.11
N GLY A 7 -8.74 47.63 -7.87
CA GLY A 7 -7.60 46.71 -7.91
C GLY A 7 -7.41 46.01 -6.56
N PHE A 8 -6.83 44.81 -6.59
CA PHE A 8 -6.42 44.09 -5.38
C PHE A 8 -5.43 44.91 -4.57
N THR A 9 -5.61 44.95 -3.24
CA THR A 9 -4.63 45.57 -2.34
C THR A 9 -3.52 44.58 -1.99
N LEU A 10 -2.30 45.08 -1.76
CA LEU A 10 -1.19 44.24 -1.28
C LEU A 10 -1.50 43.59 0.07
N MET A 11 -2.23 44.30 0.94
CA MET A 11 -2.65 43.80 2.25
C MET A 11 -3.64 42.63 2.14
N GLU A 12 -4.55 42.65 1.16
CA GLU A 12 -5.46 41.51 0.93
C GLU A 12 -4.69 40.24 0.57
N MET A 13 -3.72 40.34 -0.34
CA MET A 13 -2.89 39.18 -0.68
C MET A 13 -2.02 38.75 0.50
N LEU A 14 -1.49 39.69 1.30
CA LEU A 14 -0.69 39.37 2.48
C LEU A 14 -1.50 38.58 3.52
N ILE A 15 -2.71 39.03 3.86
CA ILE A 15 -3.56 38.32 4.82
C ILE A 15 -3.92 36.92 4.31
N VAL A 16 -4.27 36.80 3.02
CA VAL A 16 -4.65 35.53 2.40
C VAL A 16 -3.51 34.51 2.45
N VAL A 17 -2.30 34.86 2.01
CA VAL A 17 -1.17 33.91 2.04
C VAL A 17 -0.76 33.56 3.47
N THR A 18 -0.91 34.49 4.41
CA THR A 18 -0.62 34.23 5.82
C THR A 18 -1.59 33.22 6.42
N ILE A 19 -2.89 33.35 6.13
CA ILE A 19 -3.91 32.38 6.56
C ILE A 19 -3.64 31.00 5.92
N ILE A 20 -3.34 30.95 4.62
CA ILE A 20 -3.01 29.69 3.93
C ILE A 20 -1.76 29.04 4.54
N ALA A 21 -0.72 29.81 4.87
CA ALA A 21 0.50 29.30 5.48
C ALA A 21 0.23 28.66 6.86
N ILE A 22 -0.61 29.29 7.69
CA ILE A 22 -0.99 28.74 9.01
C ILE A 22 -1.78 27.44 8.84
N LEU A 23 -2.75 27.42 7.92
CA LEU A 23 -3.54 26.20 7.66
C LEU A 23 -2.66 25.06 7.12
N ALA A 24 -1.78 25.36 6.17
CA ALA A 24 -0.87 24.38 5.59
C ALA A 24 0.06 23.77 6.65
N ALA A 25 0.58 24.57 7.58
CA ALA A 25 1.45 24.10 8.66
C ALA A 25 0.77 23.03 9.56
N ILE A 26 -0.55 23.08 9.73
CA ILE A 26 -1.30 22.13 10.55
C ILE A 26 -1.73 20.89 9.73
N VAL A 27 -2.21 21.10 8.51
CA VAL A 27 -2.82 20.05 7.69
C VAL A 27 -1.78 19.09 7.10
N LEU A 28 -0.65 19.63 6.61
CA LEU A 28 0.34 18.85 5.89
C LEU A 28 0.98 17.70 6.71
N PRO A 29 1.46 17.90 7.96
CA PRO A 29 2.03 16.80 8.74
C PRO A 29 1.00 15.71 9.05
N ARG A 30 -0.26 16.11 9.32
CA ARG A 30 -1.36 15.16 9.57
C ARG A 30 -1.64 14.30 8.34
N PHE A 31 -1.65 14.91 7.15
CA PHE A 31 -1.88 14.19 5.90
C PHE A 31 -0.79 13.14 5.62
N ILE A 32 0.47 13.48 5.84
CA ILE A 32 1.61 12.56 5.65
C ILE A 32 1.48 11.36 6.59
N ILE A 33 1.24 11.60 7.89
CA ILE A 33 1.09 10.54 8.90
C ILE A 33 -0.11 9.64 8.56
N SER A 34 -1.27 10.22 8.20
CA SER A 34 -2.46 9.47 7.84
C SER A 34 -2.23 8.58 6.61
N SER A 35 -1.51 9.09 5.61
CA SER A 35 -1.18 8.32 4.40
C SER A 35 -0.26 7.15 4.71
N ALA A 36 0.74 7.36 5.58
CA ALA A 36 1.63 6.29 6.03
C ALA A 36 0.88 5.21 6.84
N GLN A 37 -0.02 5.61 7.74
CA GLN A 37 -0.85 4.68 8.49
C GLN A 37 -1.78 3.87 7.59
N ALA A 38 -2.39 4.50 6.59
CA ALA A 38 -3.22 3.78 5.61
C ALA A 38 -2.42 2.70 4.87
N LYS A 39 -1.20 3.02 4.42
CA LYS A 39 -0.31 2.04 3.79
C LYS A 39 0.02 0.89 4.75
N SER A 40 0.42 1.18 5.98
CA SER A 40 0.72 0.13 6.97
C SER A 40 -0.49 -0.77 7.27
N SER A 41 -1.70 -0.20 7.29
CA SER A 41 -2.94 -0.98 7.44
C SER A 41 -3.19 -1.90 6.25
N VAL A 42 -2.97 -1.42 5.03
CA VAL A 42 -3.10 -2.23 3.80
C VAL A 42 -2.09 -3.37 3.81
N TYR A 43 -0.82 -3.06 4.09
CA TYR A 43 0.25 -4.06 4.20
C TYR A 43 -0.12 -5.18 5.18
N SER A 44 -0.62 -4.82 6.36
CA SER A 44 -1.01 -5.80 7.39
C SER A 44 -2.18 -6.69 6.93
N ALA A 45 -3.15 -6.12 6.22
CA ALA A 45 -4.30 -6.85 5.70
C ALA A 45 -3.91 -7.80 4.55
N GLU A 46 -3.07 -7.34 3.62
CA GLU A 46 -2.53 -8.15 2.52
C GLU A 46 -1.71 -9.32 3.07
N ARG A 47 -0.78 -9.03 3.99
CA ARG A 47 0.03 -10.03 4.69
C ARG A 47 -0.84 -11.10 5.35
N GLN A 48 -1.87 -10.71 6.09
CA GLN A 48 -2.77 -11.66 6.75
C GLN A 48 -3.53 -12.53 5.75
N THR A 49 -3.96 -11.94 4.63
CA THR A 49 -4.65 -12.66 3.56
C THR A 49 -3.73 -13.71 2.95
N ILE A 50 -2.49 -13.34 2.63
CA ILE A 50 -1.51 -14.27 2.06
C ILE A 50 -1.15 -15.38 3.06
N ASN A 51 -0.88 -15.05 4.32
CA ASN A 51 -0.60 -16.06 5.35
C ASN A 51 -1.76 -17.05 5.52
N SER A 52 -3.00 -16.59 5.43
CA SER A 52 -4.17 -17.48 5.48
C SER A 52 -4.22 -18.46 4.31
N GLN A 53 -3.83 -18.01 3.11
CA GLN A 53 -3.70 -18.88 1.94
C GLN A 53 -2.52 -19.86 2.09
N LEU A 54 -1.41 -19.45 2.73
CA LEU A 54 -0.22 -20.30 2.93
C LEU A 54 -0.57 -21.49 3.81
N GLU A 55 -1.35 -21.25 4.87
CA GLU A 55 -1.88 -22.29 5.74
C GLU A 55 -2.84 -23.24 5.00
N LEU A 56 -3.71 -22.72 4.12
CA LEU A 56 -4.60 -23.54 3.31
C LEU A 56 -3.81 -24.43 2.33
N PHE A 57 -2.75 -23.90 1.75
CA PHE A 57 -1.88 -24.63 0.86
C PHE A 57 -1.13 -25.75 1.57
N TYR A 58 -0.59 -25.46 2.76
CA TYR A 58 0.01 -26.47 3.62
C TYR A 58 -0.99 -27.55 4.01
N PHE A 59 -2.24 -27.18 4.32
CA PHE A 59 -3.30 -28.13 4.62
C PHE A 59 -3.60 -29.07 3.43
N THR A 60 -3.49 -28.57 2.20
CA THR A 60 -3.82 -29.33 0.98
C THR A 60 -2.68 -30.21 0.49
N TYR A 61 -1.44 -29.72 0.52
CA TYR A 61 -0.27 -30.41 -0.05
C TYR A 61 0.72 -30.93 0.99
N GLY A 62 0.57 -30.57 2.27
CA GLY A 62 1.48 -30.94 3.35
C GLY A 62 2.83 -30.23 3.35
N VAL A 63 3.04 -29.29 2.42
CA VAL A 63 4.26 -28.49 2.28
C VAL A 63 3.89 -27.05 1.92
N TYR A 64 4.70 -26.10 2.36
CA TYR A 64 4.58 -24.71 1.94
C TYR A 64 5.12 -24.52 0.52
N PRO A 65 4.66 -23.50 -0.23
CA PRO A 65 5.18 -23.23 -1.56
C PRO A 65 6.66 -22.83 -1.48
N SER A 66 7.46 -23.21 -2.47
CA SER A 66 8.88 -22.84 -2.54
C SER A 66 9.10 -21.44 -3.11
N ALA A 67 8.16 -20.93 -3.90
CA ALA A 67 8.18 -19.57 -4.45
C ALA A 67 6.76 -19.11 -4.76
N MET A 68 6.56 -17.80 -4.72
CA MET A 68 5.31 -17.11 -5.02
C MET A 68 5.52 -16.16 -6.20
N THR A 69 5.21 -16.60 -7.41
CA THR A 69 5.43 -15.80 -8.63
C THR A 69 4.11 -15.38 -9.26
N ASP A 70 4.15 -14.47 -10.24
CA ASP A 70 2.96 -14.03 -11.00
C ASP A 70 2.17 -15.19 -11.63
N GLN A 71 2.83 -16.34 -11.86
CA GLN A 71 2.24 -17.54 -12.43
C GLN A 71 1.59 -18.47 -11.39
N GLY A 72 1.55 -18.09 -10.12
CA GLY A 72 1.00 -18.90 -9.04
C GLY A 72 2.04 -19.32 -8.01
N TRP A 73 1.60 -20.19 -7.10
CA TRP A 73 2.48 -20.76 -6.08
C TRP A 73 3.12 -22.03 -6.58
N SER A 74 4.42 -22.18 -6.37
CA SER A 74 5.15 -23.33 -6.90
C SER A 74 5.59 -24.32 -5.82
N ILE A 75 5.52 -25.62 -6.13
CA ILE A 75 6.25 -26.69 -5.44
C ILE A 75 6.93 -27.55 -6.49
N ALA A 76 8.23 -27.84 -6.33
CA ALA A 76 8.96 -28.80 -7.15
C ALA A 76 8.79 -28.59 -8.68
N GLY A 77 8.64 -27.34 -9.13
CA GLY A 77 8.49 -26.96 -10.53
C GLY A 77 7.06 -26.99 -11.09
N ALA A 78 6.04 -27.30 -10.28
CA ALA A 78 4.63 -27.19 -10.66
C ALA A 78 4.02 -25.92 -10.04
N SER A 79 3.28 -25.13 -10.83
CA SER A 79 2.60 -23.90 -10.41
C SER A 79 1.10 -24.14 -10.19
N TYR A 80 0.57 -23.62 -9.09
CA TYR A 80 -0.82 -23.75 -8.66
C TYR A 80 -1.48 -22.37 -8.60
N LEU A 81 -2.57 -22.21 -9.34
CA LEU A 81 -3.36 -20.97 -9.44
C LEU A 81 -4.63 -20.98 -8.58
N ASP A 82 -5.01 -22.13 -8.03
CA ASP A 82 -6.29 -22.33 -7.32
C ASP A 82 -6.48 -21.42 -6.10
N TYR A 83 -5.38 -20.92 -5.52
CA TYR A 83 -5.37 -20.05 -4.34
C TYR A 83 -5.56 -18.58 -4.69
N TRP A 84 -5.35 -18.22 -5.96
CA TRP A 84 -5.37 -16.84 -6.46
C TRP A 84 -5.95 -16.78 -7.88
N PRO A 85 -7.29 -16.98 -8.03
CA PRO A 85 -7.93 -17.07 -9.35
C PRO A 85 -7.85 -15.78 -10.17
N GLU A 86 -7.63 -14.64 -9.51
CA GLU A 86 -7.47 -13.32 -10.14
C GLU A 86 -5.98 -12.96 -10.36
N GLY A 87 -5.05 -13.83 -9.96
CA GLY A 87 -3.61 -13.58 -9.95
C GLY A 87 -3.07 -13.38 -8.54
N VAL A 88 -1.86 -13.89 -8.30
CA VAL A 88 -1.16 -13.75 -7.02
C VAL A 88 -0.77 -12.29 -6.81
N PRO A 89 -0.98 -11.69 -5.63
CA PRO A 89 -0.38 -10.40 -5.31
C PRO A 89 1.14 -10.49 -5.48
N THR A 90 1.71 -9.66 -6.34
CA THR A 90 3.12 -9.76 -6.72
C THR A 90 4.01 -8.90 -5.83
N SER A 91 3.48 -7.77 -5.33
CA SER A 91 4.19 -6.87 -4.41
C SER A 91 3.26 -6.24 -3.39
N ASP A 92 3.85 -5.71 -2.33
CA ASP A 92 3.18 -4.99 -1.27
C ASP A 92 2.90 -3.52 -1.63
N VAL A 93 2.20 -2.81 -0.74
CA VAL A 93 1.93 -1.36 -0.86
C VAL A 93 3.19 -0.46 -0.93
N HIS A 94 4.37 -1.00 -0.63
CA HIS A 94 5.67 -0.34 -0.72
C HIS A 94 6.45 -0.70 -2.00
N GLY A 95 5.92 -1.61 -2.82
CA GLY A 95 6.54 -2.09 -4.05
C GLY A 95 7.60 -3.17 -3.84
N VAL A 96 7.63 -3.80 -2.66
CA VAL A 96 8.51 -4.95 -2.36
C VAL A 96 7.79 -6.23 -2.76
N SER A 97 8.48 -7.14 -3.44
CA SER A 97 7.90 -8.43 -3.83
C SER A 97 7.56 -9.27 -2.59
N TRP A 98 6.42 -9.96 -2.62
CA TRP A 98 6.07 -10.89 -1.56
C TRP A 98 7.00 -12.11 -1.55
N ASP A 99 7.55 -12.50 -2.69
CA ASP A 99 8.53 -13.59 -2.80
C ASP A 99 9.84 -13.24 -2.06
N ASP A 100 10.28 -11.98 -2.13
CA ASP A 100 11.50 -11.52 -1.45
C ASP A 100 11.36 -11.51 0.07
N THR A 101 10.13 -11.31 0.56
CA THR A 101 9.83 -11.21 2.00
C THR A 101 9.37 -12.54 2.59
N TYR A 102 8.99 -13.49 1.74
CA TYR A 102 8.44 -14.77 2.12
C TYR A 102 9.51 -15.71 2.70
N ASP A 103 9.26 -16.23 3.90
CA ASP A 103 10.09 -17.26 4.51
C ASP A 103 9.50 -18.64 4.21
N SER A 104 10.07 -19.32 3.22
CA SER A 104 9.66 -20.68 2.81
C SER A 104 9.96 -21.77 3.84
N SER A 105 10.82 -21.49 4.83
CA SER A 105 11.10 -22.43 5.93
C SER A 105 10.05 -22.36 7.03
N LEU A 106 9.50 -21.17 7.26
CA LEU A 106 8.47 -20.92 8.28
C LEU A 106 7.05 -20.83 7.71
N GLY A 107 6.90 -20.79 6.38
CA GLY A 107 5.61 -20.74 5.70
C GLY A 107 4.85 -19.44 5.94
N ARG A 108 5.55 -18.32 6.15
CA ARG A 108 4.90 -17.05 6.49
C ARG A 108 5.63 -15.85 5.92
N ILE A 109 4.89 -14.77 5.80
CA ILE A 109 5.43 -13.43 5.63
C ILE A 109 5.61 -12.79 7.02
N PRO A 110 6.84 -12.32 7.37
CA PRO A 110 7.18 -11.71 8.65
C PRO A 110 6.49 -10.37 8.94
#